data_AF-A0A838TGK0-F1
#
_entry.id   AF-A0A838TGK0-F1
#
_cell.length_a   1.000
_cell.length_b   1.000
_cell.length_c   1.000
_cell.angle_alpha   90.00
_cell.angle_beta   90.00
_cell.angle_gamma   90.00
#
_symmetry.space_group_name_H-M   'P 1'
#
loop_
_entity.id
_entity.type
_entity.pdbx_description
1 polymer ?
#
loop_
_entity_poly.entity_id
_entity_poly.type
_entity_poly.pdbx_seq_one_letter_code
_entity_poly.pdbx_strand_id
1 'polypeptide(L)' 'MPENVELPAAVPVMPLTGVLLFPNALLPLHIFEPRFRQMLAHALDDDRMLCVALVKPGRQQWQTSEDFFPVSTVG' A
#
# COMPACT_ATOMS: atom_id res chain seq x y z
N MET A 1 -16.37 -20.13 -5.44
CA MET A 1 -16.49 -18.80 -6.09
C MET A 1 -15.59 -17.89 -5.30
N PRO A 2 -14.70 -17.07 -5.90
CA PRO A 2 -13.99 -16.08 -5.10
C PRO A 2 -15.05 -15.19 -4.45
N GLU A 3 -14.93 -14.97 -3.14
CA GLU A 3 -15.80 -14.06 -2.41
C GLU A 3 -15.70 -12.68 -3.09
N ASN A 4 -16.83 -12.00 -3.23
CA ASN A 4 -16.87 -10.67 -3.82
C ASN A 4 -16.20 -9.71 -2.84
N VAL A 5 -14.91 -9.41 -3.05
CA VAL A 5 -14.17 -8.45 -2.24
C VAL A 5 -14.72 -7.06 -2.56
N GLU A 6 -15.43 -6.46 -1.61
CA GLU A 6 -15.85 -5.07 -1.72
C GLU A 6 -14.65 -4.16 -1.50
N LEU A 7 -14.31 -3.37 -2.51
CA LEU A 7 -13.22 -2.40 -2.42
C LEU A 7 -13.78 -1.04 -1.97
N PRO A 8 -13.14 -0.37 -0.99
CA PRO A 8 -13.59 0.93 -0.54
C PRO A 8 -13.25 2.01 -1.58
N ALA A 9 -13.94 3.14 -1.47
CA ALA A 9 -13.76 4.27 -2.39
C ALA A 9 -12.35 4.90 -2.32
N ALA A 10 -11.67 4.76 -1.18
CA ALA A 10 -10.30 5.18 -0.96
C ALA A 10 -9.59 4.23 0.00
N VAL A 11 -8.28 4.09 -0.17
CA VAL A 11 -7.41 3.30 0.73
C VAL A 11 -6.14 4.07 1.04
N PRO A 12 -5.56 3.89 2.24
CA PRO A 12 -4.23 4.42 2.55
C PRO A 12 -3.17 3.78 1.64
N VAL A 13 -2.19 4.58 1.22
CA VAL A 13 -1.11 4.13 0.32
C VAL A 13 0.20 4.02 1.09
N MET A 14 0.75 2.81 1.11
CA MET A 14 2.11 2.50 1.58
C MET A 14 3.09 2.45 0.40
N PRO A 15 3.81 3.53 0.13
CA PRO A 15 4.87 3.53 -0.87
C PRO A 15 6.08 2.74 -0.39
N LEU A 16 6.49 1.75 -1.18
CA LEU A 16 7.71 0.95 -0.97
C LEU A 16 8.63 1.06 -2.18
N THR A 17 9.93 1.17 -1.93
CA THR A 17 10.96 1.10 -2.97
C THR A 17 11.34 -0.36 -3.22
N GLY A 18 11.41 -0.76 -4.49
CA GLY A 18 11.91 -2.08 -4.88
C GLY A 18 11.02 -3.28 -4.53
N VAL A 19 9.78 -3.06 -4.08
CA VAL A 19 8.83 -4.12 -3.73
C VAL A 19 7.54 -3.97 -4.52
N LEU A 20 7.13 -5.04 -5.19
CA LEU A 20 5.83 -5.17 -5.85
C LEU A 20 5.06 -6.30 -5.17
N LEU A 21 3.87 -5.99 -4.66
CA LEU A 21 2.96 -6.99 -4.12
C LEU A 21 2.07 -7.53 -5.25
N PHE A 22 1.96 -8.85 -5.38
CA PHE A 22 1.02 -9.49 -6.29
C PHE A 22 -0.23 -9.94 -5.53
N PRO A 23 -1.40 -10.02 -6.19
CA PRO A 23 -2.60 -10.59 -5.57
C PRO A 23 -2.35 -11.98 -4.99
N ASN A 24 -2.92 -12.26 -3.82
CA ASN A 24 -2.76 -13.50 -3.06
C ASN A 24 -1.33 -13.78 -2.53
N ALA A 25 -0.38 -12.88 -2.70
CA ALA A 25 0.94 -13.00 -2.07
C ALA A 25 0.91 -12.46 -0.64
N LEU A 26 1.73 -13.04 0.23
CA LEU A 26 1.97 -12.51 1.57
C LEU A 26 3.26 -11.68 1.56
N LEU A 27 3.18 -10.46 2.09
CA LEU A 27 4.32 -9.58 2.26
C LEU A 27 4.51 -9.26 3.75
N PRO A 28 5.39 -9.98 4.46
CA PRO A 28 5.75 -9.66 5.82
C PRO A 28 6.44 -8.30 5.87
N LEU A 29 5.84 -7.33 6.57
CA LEU A 29 6.36 -5.97 6.69
C LEU A 29 6.78 -5.68 8.14
N HIS A 30 7.97 -5.14 8.30
CA HIS A 30 8.38 -4.52 9.56
C HIS A 30 8.06 -3.03 9.53
N ILE A 31 6.95 -2.63 10.14
CA ILE A 31 6.44 -1.26 10.12
C ILE A 31 6.91 -0.50 11.36
N PHE A 32 8.06 0.15 11.26
CA PHE A 32 8.66 0.89 12.39
C PHE A 32 8.55 2.42 12.25
N GLU A 33 8.52 2.95 11.03
CA GLU A 33 8.45 4.39 10.81
C GLU A 33 7.13 4.97 11.34
N PRO A 34 7.14 6.08 12.12
CA PRO A 34 5.94 6.63 12.75
C PRO A 34 4.78 6.91 11.78
N ARG A 35 5.08 7.46 10.60
CA ARG A 35 4.08 7.75 9.56
C ARG A 35 3.34 6.50 9.06
N PHE A 36 4.05 5.38 8.91
CA PHE A 36 3.44 4.13 8.46
C PHE A 36 2.68 3.43 9.59
N ARG A 37 3.12 3.60 10.84
CA ARG A 37 2.36 3.14 12.01
C ARG A 37 1.03 3.89 12.16
N GLN A 38 1.03 5.20 11.93
CA GLN A 38 -0.20 6.01 11.92
C GLN A 38 -1.14 5.60 10.78
N MET A 39 -0.59 5.41 9.57
CA MET A 39 -1.35 4.91 8.43
C MET A 39 -1.94 3.52 8.67
N LEU A 40 -1.17 2.60 9.27
CA LEU A 40 -1.65 1.27 9.64
C LEU A 40 -2.77 1.35 10.68
N ALA A 41 -2.64 2.21 11.70
CA ALA A 41 -3.70 2.40 12.69
C ALA A 41 -5.00 2.88 12.02
N HIS A 42 -4.91 3.84 11.10
CA HIS A 42 -6.06 4.31 10.33
C HIS A 42 -6.69 3.20 9.48
N ALA A 43 -5.89 2.39 8.78
CA ALA A 43 -6.41 1.25 8.01
C ALA A 43 -7.10 0.22 8.92
N LEU A 44 -6.55 -0.07 10.10
CA LEU A 44 -7.12 -1.04 11.04
C LEU A 44 -8.45 -0.59 11.66
N ASP A 45 -8.66 0.72 11.78
CA ASP A 45 -9.90 1.33 12.28
C ASP A 45 -11.00 1.44 11.20
N ASP A 46 -10.63 1.30 9.92
CA ASP A 46 -11.54 1.41 8.75
C ASP A 46 -11.71 0.03 8.06
N ASP A 47 -11.60 -0.04 6.73
CA ASP A 47 -11.82 -1.27 5.94
C ASP A 47 -10.73 -2.36 6.08
N ARG A 48 -9.68 -2.12 6.88
CA ARG A 48 -8.52 -3.03 7.06
C ARG A 48 -7.78 -3.34 5.75
N MET A 49 -7.85 -2.42 4.79
CA MET A 49 -7.17 -2.52 3.51
C MET A 49 -6.18 -1.38 3.32
N LEU A 50 -5.04 -1.69 2.70
CA LEU A 50 -4.03 -0.72 2.29
C LEU A 50 -3.49 -1.05 0.90
N CYS A 51 -2.97 -0.03 0.22
CA CYS A 51 -2.38 -0.14 -1.10
C CYS A 51 -0.86 -0.15 -1.01
N VAL A 52 -0.17 -1.11 -1.64
CA VAL A 52 1.30 -1.17 -1.67
C VAL A 52 1.83 -0.61 -2.99
N ALA A 53 2.11 0.69 -3.02
CA ALA A 53 2.55 1.39 -4.22
C ALA A 53 4.06 1.25 -4.44
N LEU A 54 4.46 0.77 -5.61
CA LEU A 54 5.85 0.75 -6.01
C LEU A 54 6.30 2.16 -6.41
N VAL A 55 7.37 2.64 -5.79
CA VAL A 55 8.02 3.91 -6.13
C VAL A 55 8.90 3.73 -7.38
N LYS A 56 8.83 4.67 -8.32
CA LYS A 56 9.65 4.66 -9.55
C LYS A 56 11.16 4.69 -9.22
N PRO A 57 12.00 3.99 -10.02
CA PRO A 57 13.45 4.01 -9.84
C PRO A 57 14.01 5.44 -9.88
N GLY A 58 15.08 5.67 -9.11
CA GLY A 58 15.73 7.00 -9.03
C GLY A 58 15.04 7.98 -8.07
N ARG A 59 13.92 7.60 -7.45
CA ARG A 59 13.28 8.35 -6.36
C ARG A 59 13.54 7.66 -5.03
N GLN A 60 14.37 8.27 -4.17
CA GLN A 60 14.63 7.75 -2.81
C GLN A 60 13.52 8.15 -1.83
N GLN A 61 12.85 9.27 -2.10
CA GLN A 61 11.72 9.78 -1.33
C GLN A 61 10.63 10.17 -2.31
N TRP A 62 9.40 9.69 -2.09
CA TRP A 62 8.25 10.14 -2.85
C TRP A 62 7.83 11.51 -2.35
N GLN A 63 7.40 12.37 -3.28
CA GLN A 63 6.90 13.70 -2.99
C GLN A 63 5.47 13.86 -3.49
N THR A 64 5.16 13.25 -4.65
CA THR A 64 3.85 13.33 -5.28
C THR A 64 3.38 11.96 -5.73
N SER A 65 2.12 11.85 -6.12
CA SER A 65 1.55 10.63 -6.71
C SER A 65 2.21 10.25 -8.05
N GLU A 66 2.86 11.19 -8.73
CA GLU A 66 3.57 10.94 -9.98
C GLU A 66 4.83 10.07 -9.80
N ASP A 67 5.33 9.97 -8.58
CA ASP A 67 6.47 9.12 -8.25
C ASP A 67 6.10 7.63 -8.18
N PHE A 68 4.81 7.29 -8.27
CA PHE A 68 4.32 5.91 -8.23
C PHE A 68 4.05 5.36 -9.64
N PHE A 69 4.07 4.02 -9.75
CA PHE A 69 3.48 3.36 -10.90
C PHE A 69 1.94 3.47 -10.86
N PRO A 70 1.27 3.53 -12.03
CA PRO A 70 -0.18 3.73 -12.09
C PRO A 70 -1.01 2.51 -11.67
N VAL A 71 -0.36 1.36 -11.44
CA VAL A 71 -1.01 0.11 -11.04
C VAL A 71 -0.31 -0.41 -9.79
N SER A 72 -1.11 -0.86 -8.82
CA SER A 72 -0.67 -1.36 -7.53
C SER A 72 -1.69 -2.39 -7.01
N THR A 73 -1.40 -2.98 -5.86
CA THR A 73 -2.20 -4.02 -5.22
C THR A 73 -2.74 -3.51 -3.90
N VAL A 74 -4.02 -3.78 -3.67
CA VAL A 74 -4.73 -3.53 -2.42
C VAL A 74 -4.92 -4.85 -1.68
N GLY A 75 -4.76 -4.83 -0.37
CA GLY A 75 -5.04 -5.96 0.52
C GLY A 75 -4.89 -5.63 1.98
#